data_AF-A0A7W0X2U0-F1
#
_entry.id   AF-A0A7W0X2U0-F1
#
_cell.length_a   1.000
_cell.length_b   1.000
_cell.length_c   1.000
_cell.angle_alpha   90.00
_cell.angle_beta   90.00
_cell.angle_gamma   90.00
#
_symmetry.space_group_name_H-M   'P 1'
#
loop_
_entity.id
_entity.type
_entity.pdbx_description
1 polymer ?
#
loop_
_entity_poly.entity_id
_entity_poly.type
_entity_poly.pdbx_seq_one_letter_code
_entity_poly.pdbx_strand_id
1 'polypeptide(L)'
;MTARREADWLQMAPAFTAGVFLLPIAAGLIGTVLPAFGYLPAIGGNEISLAPWRMLIAYPGFATSVTLTLIIGVLTSVLAVILAVGFCAHAYGRPWARRIGTWLAPLLSTPHSALAIGFA
;
A
#
# COMPACT_ATOMS: atom_id res chain seq x y z
N MET A 1 41.03 6.03 19.47
CA MET A 1 40.00 4.99 19.75
C MET A 1 38.55 5.49 19.60
N THR A 2 38.30 6.80 19.50
CA THR A 2 36.95 7.39 19.37
C THR A 2 36.31 7.23 17.98
N ALA A 3 37.10 7.29 16.90
CA ALA A 3 36.59 7.20 15.52
C ALA A 3 35.93 5.86 15.14
N ARG A 4 36.22 4.76 15.85
CA ARG A 4 35.58 3.45 15.57
C ARG A 4 34.15 3.35 16.14
N ARG A 5 33.84 4.02 17.26
CA ARG A 5 32.49 3.97 17.88
C ARG A 5 31.43 4.75 17.09
N GLU A 6 31.82 5.84 16.42
CA GLU A 6 30.90 6.63 15.59
C GLU A 6 30.54 5.91 14.28
N ALA A 7 31.51 5.17 13.71
CA ALA A 7 31.27 4.32 12.55
C ALA A 7 30.30 3.16 12.86
N ASP A 8 30.40 2.55 14.05
CA ASP A 8 29.47 1.50 14.51
C ASP A 8 28.03 2.02 14.69
N TRP A 9 27.84 3.23 15.22
CA TRP A 9 26.50 3.80 15.43
C TRP A 9 25.77 4.07 14.11
N LEU A 10 26.49 4.57 13.10
CA LEU A 10 25.95 4.80 11.77
C LEU A 10 25.64 3.50 11.02
N GLN A 11 26.33 2.40 11.32
CA GLN A 11 26.05 1.07 10.76
C GLN A 11 24.83 0.40 11.44
N MET A 12 24.54 0.72 12.70
CA MET A 12 23.35 0.24 13.42
C MET A 12 22.07 1.01 13.05
N ALA A 13 22.17 2.25 12.60
CA ALA A 13 21.01 3.07 12.23
C ALA A 13 20.12 2.41 11.15
N PRO A 14 20.64 1.86 10.03
CA PRO A 14 19.82 1.14 9.04
C PRO A 14 19.09 -0.07 9.62
N ALA A 15 19.78 -0.88 10.44
CA ALA A 15 19.19 -2.08 11.04
C ALA A 15 18.08 -1.71 12.04
N PHE A 16 18.29 -0.66 12.83
CA PHE A 16 17.29 -0.16 13.76
C PHE A 16 16.06 0.40 13.01
N THR A 17 16.27 1.24 11.99
CA THR A 17 15.17 1.75 11.16
C THR A 17 14.40 0.62 10.49
N ALA A 18 15.09 -0.35 9.88
CA ALA A 18 14.46 -1.52 9.31
C ALA A 18 13.65 -2.30 10.35
N GLY A 19 14.21 -2.54 11.54
CA GLY A 19 13.50 -3.20 12.64
C GLY A 19 12.22 -2.46 13.05
N VAL A 20 12.28 -1.14 13.18
CA VAL A 20 11.13 -0.30 13.53
C VAL A 20 10.03 -0.36 12.47
N PHE A 21 10.36 -0.44 11.17
CA PHE A 21 9.38 -0.59 10.10
C PHE A 21 8.88 -2.03 9.93
N LEU A 22 9.75 -3.03 10.10
CA LEU A 22 9.40 -4.44 9.93
C LEU A 22 8.53 -4.96 11.07
N LEU A 23 8.69 -4.44 12.29
CA LEU A 23 7.91 -4.87 13.44
C LEU A 23 6.39 -4.69 13.28
N PRO A 24 5.86 -3.51 12.90
CA PRO A 24 4.42 -3.34 12.65
C PRO A 24 3.94 -4.15 11.44
N ILE A 25 4.77 -4.31 10.40
CA ILE A 25 4.44 -5.15 9.24
C ILE A 25 4.30 -6.61 9.66
N ALA A 26 5.24 -7.12 10.45
CA ALA A 26 5.23 -8.48 10.98
C ALA A 26 4.02 -8.69 11.92
N ALA A 27 3.74 -7.74 12.80
CA ALA A 27 2.56 -7.79 13.67
C ALA A 27 1.26 -7.85 12.86
N GLY A 28 1.13 -7.01 11.83
CA GLY A 28 0.00 -7.03 10.90
C GLY A 28 -0.12 -8.36 10.15
N LEU A 29 0.99 -8.89 9.65
CA LEU A 29 1.02 -10.17 8.94
C LEU A 29 0.65 -11.34 9.84
N ILE A 30 1.15 -11.38 11.09
CA ILE A 30 0.73 -12.36 12.09
C ILE A 30 -0.78 -12.23 12.32
N GLY A 31 -1.28 -11.00 12.46
CA GLY A 31 -2.71 -10.72 12.62
C GLY A 31 -3.60 -11.08 11.43
N THR A 32 -3.05 -11.29 10.22
CA THR A 32 -3.81 -11.75 9.06
C THR A 32 -3.63 -13.25 8.77
N VAL A 33 -2.41 -13.76 8.90
CA VAL A 33 -2.05 -15.15 8.62
C VAL A 33 -2.62 -16.10 9.66
N LEU A 34 -2.52 -15.79 10.96
CA LEU A 34 -3.06 -16.65 12.02
C LEU A 34 -4.58 -16.87 11.85
N PRO A 35 -5.41 -15.81 11.69
CA PRO A 35 -6.83 -15.98 11.40
C PRO A 35 -7.14 -16.65 10.07
N ALA A 36 -6.30 -16.46 9.04
CA ALA A 36 -6.48 -17.14 7.76
C ALA A 36 -6.39 -18.67 7.91
N PHE A 37 -5.64 -19.16 8.90
CA PHE A 37 -5.58 -20.57 9.27
C PHE A 37 -6.46 -20.91 10.49
N GLY A 38 -7.45 -20.09 10.83
CA GLY A 38 -8.42 -20.40 11.90
C GLY A 38 -7.93 -20.16 13.32
N TYR A 39 -6.68 -19.74 13.50
CA TYR A 39 -6.12 -19.45 14.82
C TYR A 39 -6.36 -17.98 15.17
N LEU A 40 -7.49 -17.70 15.83
CA LEU A 40 -7.80 -16.41 16.42
C LEU A 40 -8.49 -16.62 17.79
N PRO A 41 -7.70 -16.74 18.87
CA PRO A 41 -8.22 -17.02 20.22
C PRO A 41 -9.24 -15.98 20.70
N ALA A 42 -9.12 -14.73 20.25
CA ALA A 42 -10.03 -13.63 20.60
C ALA A 42 -11.50 -13.88 20.20
N ILE A 43 -11.75 -14.74 19.20
CA ILE A 43 -13.09 -15.13 18.76
C ILE A 43 -13.36 -16.64 18.93
N GLY A 44 -12.52 -17.35 19.70
CA GLY A 44 -12.65 -18.80 19.94
C GLY A 44 -12.05 -19.70 18.85
N GLY A 45 -11.26 -19.16 17.92
CA GLY A 45 -10.51 -19.95 16.95
C GLY A 45 -9.21 -20.46 17.55
N ASN A 46 -9.23 -21.67 18.12
CA ASN A 46 -8.07 -22.24 18.81
C ASN A 46 -7.35 -23.33 18.00
N GLU A 47 -7.87 -23.71 16.84
CA GLU A 47 -7.34 -24.79 16.00
C GLU A 47 -6.88 -24.28 14.64
N ILE A 48 -5.76 -24.84 14.16
CA ILE A 48 -5.27 -24.58 12.81
C ILE A 48 -6.16 -25.35 11.83
N SER A 49 -6.88 -24.63 10.96
CA SER A 49 -7.84 -25.17 10.02
C SER A 49 -7.89 -24.38 8.71
N LEU A 50 -8.23 -25.08 7.62
CA LEU A 50 -8.50 -24.49 6.30
C LEU A 50 -9.97 -24.06 6.14
N ALA A 51 -10.77 -24.11 7.21
CA ALA A 51 -12.17 -23.69 7.17
C ALA A 51 -12.37 -22.22 6.69
N PRO A 52 -11.55 -21.23 7.11
CA PRO A 52 -11.68 -19.85 6.61
C PRO A 52 -11.47 -19.74 5.11
N TRP A 53 -10.51 -20.49 4.55
CA TRP A 53 -10.28 -20.53 3.10
C TRP A 53 -11.47 -21.12 2.33
N ARG A 54 -12.07 -22.20 2.84
CA ARG A 54 -13.29 -22.77 2.24
C ARG A 54 -14.46 -21.79 2.29
N MET A 55 -14.63 -21.07 3.40
CA MET A 55 -15.66 -20.04 3.52
C MET A 55 -15.42 -18.88 2.56
N LEU A 56 -14.16 -18.44 2.38
CA LEU A 56 -13.80 -17.38 1.44
C LEU A 56 -14.13 -17.75 0.00
N ILE A 57 -13.77 -18.97 -0.42
CA ILE A 57 -14.02 -19.47 -1.79
C ILE A 57 -15.53 -19.63 -2.03
N ALA A 58 -16.28 -20.06 -1.02
CA ALA A 58 -17.74 -20.18 -1.08
C ALA A 58 -18.46 -18.82 -0.99
N TYR A 59 -17.76 -17.74 -0.64
CA TYR A 59 -18.37 -16.43 -0.42
C TYR A 59 -18.87 -15.83 -1.74
N PRO A 60 -20.16 -15.49 -1.86
CA PRO A 60 -20.70 -14.91 -3.08
C PRO A 60 -20.06 -13.54 -3.34
N GLY A 61 -19.48 -13.38 -4.53
CA GLY A 61 -18.82 -12.14 -4.95
C GLY A 61 -17.31 -12.10 -4.75
N PHE A 62 -16.68 -13.10 -4.09
CA PHE A 62 -15.22 -13.13 -3.95
C PHE A 62 -14.50 -13.12 -5.31
N ALA A 63 -14.93 -13.98 -6.23
CA ALA A 63 -14.36 -14.04 -7.59
C ALA A 63 -14.52 -12.71 -8.35
N THR A 64 -15.69 -12.07 -8.21
CA THR A 64 -15.97 -10.76 -8.82
C THR A 64 -15.05 -9.68 -8.23
N SER A 65 -14.91 -9.62 -6.90
CA SER A 65 -14.03 -8.67 -6.23
C SER A 65 -12.58 -8.85 -6.67
N VAL A 66 -12.07 -10.07 -6.71
CA VAL A 66 -10.71 -10.36 -7.18
C VAL A 66 -10.51 -9.93 -8.63
N THR A 67 -11.47 -10.26 -9.50
CA THR A 67 -11.43 -9.89 -10.92
C THR A 67 -11.43 -8.37 -11.09
N LEU A 68 -12.32 -7.67 -10.39
CA LEU A 68 -12.38 -6.21 -10.43
C LEU A 68 -11.09 -5.58 -9.91
N THR A 69 -10.54 -6.05 -8.79
CA THR A 69 -9.27 -5.53 -8.25
C THR A 69 -8.13 -5.69 -9.26
N LEU A 70 -8.02 -6.84 -9.91
CA LEU A 70 -6.97 -7.09 -10.91
C LEU A 70 -7.17 -6.23 -12.15
N ILE A 71 -8.38 -6.22 -12.73
CA ILE A 71 -8.68 -5.48 -13.95
C ILE A 71 -8.51 -3.98 -13.71
N ILE A 72 -9.16 -3.42 -12.67
CA ILE A 72 -9.10 -1.99 -12.38
C ILE A 72 -7.68 -1.61 -11.98
N GLY A 73 -6.98 -2.40 -11.16
CA GLY A 73 -5.60 -2.11 -10.75
C GLY A 73 -4.64 -2.03 -11.93
N VAL A 74 -4.70 -3.00 -12.85
CA VAL A 74 -3.86 -3.00 -14.05
C VAL A 74 -4.25 -1.88 -15.01
N LEU A 75 -5.53 -1.73 -15.32
CA LEU A 75 -6.01 -0.71 -16.26
C LEU A 75 -5.68 0.71 -15.77
N THR A 76 -5.94 1.00 -14.50
CA THR A 76 -5.64 2.33 -13.92
C THR A 76 -4.15 2.62 -13.93
N SER A 77 -3.30 1.64 -13.62
CA SER A 77 -1.84 1.80 -13.65
C SER A 77 -1.34 2.10 -15.06
N VAL A 78 -1.79 1.33 -16.06
CA VAL A 78 -1.42 1.54 -17.46
C VAL A 78 -1.89 2.90 -17.96
N LEU A 79 -3.16 3.25 -17.69
CA LEU A 79 -3.71 4.54 -18.06
C LEU A 79 -2.97 5.70 -17.39
N ALA A 80 -2.64 5.59 -16.10
CA ALA A 80 -1.88 6.62 -15.38
C ALA A 80 -0.50 6.84 -16.01
N VAL A 81 0.21 5.77 -16.38
CA VAL A 81 1.52 5.87 -17.05
C VAL A 81 1.38 6.53 -18.42
N ILE A 82 0.41 6.10 -19.24
CA ILE A 82 0.17 6.70 -20.57
C ILE A 82 -0.13 8.19 -20.45
N LEU A 83 -1.03 8.57 -19.53
CA LEU A 83 -1.40 9.96 -19.30
C LEU A 83 -0.22 10.78 -18.77
N ALA A 84 0.56 10.25 -17.83
CA ALA A 84 1.73 10.93 -17.28
C ALA A 84 2.80 11.17 -18.35
N VAL A 85 3.13 10.14 -19.16
CA VAL A 85 4.11 10.25 -20.24
C VAL A 85 3.60 11.21 -21.34
N GLY A 86 2.34 11.08 -21.74
CA GLY A 86 1.71 11.97 -22.71
C GLY A 86 1.69 13.43 -22.23
N PHE A 87 1.40 13.65 -20.95
CA PHE A 87 1.47 14.96 -20.32
C PHE A 87 2.90 15.51 -20.35
N CYS A 88 3.91 14.74 -19.94
CA CYS A 88 5.31 15.16 -19.99
C CYS A 88 5.77 15.52 -21.40
N ALA A 89 5.39 14.72 -22.41
CA ALA A 89 5.71 14.98 -23.80
C ALA A 89 5.07 16.27 -24.31
N HIS A 90 3.81 16.53 -23.95
CA HIS A 90 3.09 17.74 -24.37
C HIS A 90 3.50 19.00 -23.59
N ALA A 91 3.88 18.84 -22.32
CA ALA A 91 4.30 19.91 -21.43
C ALA A 91 5.73 20.39 -21.69
N TYR A 92 6.54 19.60 -22.40
CA TYR A 92 7.93 19.92 -22.68
C TYR A 92 8.05 21.25 -23.44
N GLY A 93 8.74 22.24 -22.83
CA GLY A 93 8.97 23.57 -23.40
C GLY A 93 7.84 24.59 -23.23
N ARG A 94 6.71 24.26 -22.56
CA ARG A 94 5.60 25.21 -22.36
C ARG A 94 5.62 25.86 -20.97
N PRO A 95 5.48 27.21 -20.86
CA PRO A 95 5.48 27.91 -19.56
C PRO A 95 4.25 27.60 -18.70
N TRP A 96 3.13 27.16 -19.30
CA TRP A 96 1.92 26.77 -18.57
C TRP A 96 2.07 25.46 -17.78
N ALA A 97 3.02 24.59 -18.15
CA ALA A 97 3.29 23.33 -17.45
C ALA A 97 3.63 23.54 -15.97
N ARG A 98 4.41 24.60 -15.66
CA ARG A 98 4.75 24.96 -14.27
C ARG A 98 3.52 25.36 -13.46
N ARG A 99 2.56 26.08 -14.06
CA ARG A 99 1.31 26.46 -13.37
C ARG A 99 0.48 25.23 -13.04
N ILE A 100 0.35 24.28 -13.96
CA ILE A 100 -0.40 23.03 -13.73
C ILE A 100 0.26 22.21 -12.62
N GLY A 101 1.59 22.07 -12.62
CA GLY A 101 2.31 21.35 -11.55
C GLY A 101 2.05 21.91 -10.15
N THR A 102 1.93 23.23 -10.02
CA THR A 102 1.58 23.89 -8.75
C THR A 102 0.16 23.60 -8.28
N TRP A 103 -0.80 23.37 -9.19
CA TRP A 103 -2.17 22.94 -8.84
C TRP A 103 -2.27 21.44 -8.57
N LEU A 104 -1.40 20.63 -9.18
CA LEU A 104 -1.32 19.19 -8.92
C LEU A 104 -0.73 18.89 -7.54
N ALA A 105 0.24 19.67 -7.07
CA ALA A 105 0.85 19.49 -5.75
C ALA A 105 -0.15 19.47 -4.58
N PRO A 106 -1.10 20.44 -4.43
CA PRO A 106 -2.11 20.38 -3.40
C PRO A 106 -3.09 19.23 -3.63
N LEU A 107 -3.47 18.91 -4.88
CA LEU A 107 -4.37 17.81 -5.20
C LEU A 107 -3.78 16.45 -4.79
N LEU A 108 -2.47 16.25 -5.04
CA LEU A 108 -1.71 15.07 -4.63
C LEU A 108 -1.49 15.02 -3.11
N SER A 109 -1.41 16.18 -2.46
CA SER A 109 -1.33 16.29 -1.00
C SER A 109 -2.69 16.17 -0.31
N THR A 110 -3.80 16.15 -1.06
CA THR A 110 -5.14 16.09 -0.48
C THR A 110 -5.41 14.67 0.02
N PRO A 111 -6.00 14.49 1.22
CA PRO A 111 -6.44 13.17 1.64
C PRO A 111 -7.53 12.66 0.68
N HIS A 112 -7.18 11.69 -0.15
CA HIS A 112 -8.09 10.94 -1.03
C HIS A 112 -9.40 10.48 -0.33
N SER A 113 -9.32 10.15 0.96
CA SER A 113 -10.46 9.83 1.81
C SER A 113 -11.41 11.03 2.02
N ALA A 114 -10.89 12.26 2.11
CA ALA A 114 -11.72 13.47 2.21
C ALA A 114 -12.38 13.82 0.87
N LEU A 115 -11.69 13.60 -0.25
CA LEU A 115 -12.30 13.74 -1.59
C LEU A 115 -13.47 12.76 -1.76
N ALA A 116 -13.30 11.50 -1.37
CA ALA A 116 -14.38 10.52 -1.43
C ALA A 116 -15.61 10.91 -0.60
N ILE A 117 -15.41 11.50 0.59
CA ILE A 117 -16.52 12.01 1.42
C ILE A 117 -17.18 13.24 0.78
N GLY A 118 -16.43 14.12 0.12
CA GLY A 118 -16.99 15.29 -0.55
C GLY A 118 -17.73 14.98 -1.87
N PHE A 119 -17.51 13.81 -2.47
CA PHE A 119 -18.23 13.33 -3.65
C PHE A 119 -19.45 12.45 -3.33
N ALA A 120 -19.64 12.07 -2.05
CA ALA A 120 -20.79 11.31 -1.56
C ALA A 120 -21.94 12.24 -1.16
#